data_AF-A0A1M5XDJ9-F1
#
_entry.id   AF-A0A1M5XDJ9-F1
#
_cell.length_a   1.000
_cell.length_b   1.000
_cell.length_c   1.000
_cell.angle_alpha   90.00
_cell.angle_beta   90.00
_cell.angle_gamma   90.00
#
_symmetry.space_group_name_H-M   'P 1'
#
loop_
_entity.id
_entity.type
_entity.pdbx_description
1 polymer ?
#
loop_
_entity_poly.entity_id
_entity_poly.type
_entity_poly.pdbx_seq_one_letter_code
_entity_poly.pdbx_strand_id
1 'polypeptide(L)'
;MWRTLYRPTGPNELALIVDSGMKRFPPRLFWQPIFYPVLNVEYASEIAERWNRGEEDSDDAGFVMAFEIPEKYFQQFQVQTVGLDHHQELWVPDHQLSEFNDQIVDGIRVEKTFLGRKFVVPDNIKSVLS
;
A
#
# COMPACT_ATOMS: atom_id res chain seq x y z
N MET A 1 -16.65 10.97 9.24
CA MET A 1 -15.83 9.91 9.87
C MET A 1 -15.12 9.17 8.75
N TRP A 2 -13.83 8.92 8.93
CA TRP A 2 -12.95 8.32 7.94
C TRP A 2 -12.37 7.03 8.49
N ARG A 3 -11.96 6.13 7.59
CA ARG A 3 -11.29 4.88 7.89
C ARG A 3 -9.87 4.94 7.36
N THR A 4 -8.89 4.78 8.24
CA THR A 4 -7.50 4.61 7.84
C THR A 4 -7.26 3.17 7.37
N LEU A 5 -6.61 3.04 6.23
CA LEU A 5 -6.17 1.79 5.63
C LEU A 5 -4.68 1.87 5.32
N TYR A 6 -4.06 0.71 5.14
CA TYR A 6 -2.64 0.60 4.87
C TYR A 6 -2.40 -0.24 3.64
N ARG A 7 -1.30 0.02 2.93
CA ARG A 7 -0.87 -0.79 1.79
C ARG A 7 0.64 -0.94 1.85
N PRO A 8 1.17 -2.17 2.03
CA PRO A 8 2.58 -2.39 1.79
C PRO A 8 2.85 -2.14 0.29
N THR A 9 3.90 -1.40 -0.05
CA THR A 9 4.41 -1.17 -1.42
C THR A 9 5.93 -1.36 -1.54
N GLY A 10 6.42 -1.91 -2.67
CA GLY A 10 7.85 -1.89 -3.00
C GLY A 10 8.28 -0.53 -3.56
N PRO A 11 9.58 -0.31 -3.84
CA PRO A 11 10.06 0.99 -4.32
C PRO A 11 9.51 1.36 -5.70
N ASN A 12 9.33 0.39 -6.60
CA ASN A 12 8.72 0.63 -7.91
C ASN A 12 7.26 1.10 -7.80
N GLU A 13 6.47 0.48 -6.91
CA GLU A 13 5.08 0.91 -6.68
C GLU A 13 5.03 2.27 -5.98
N LEU A 14 5.91 2.53 -5.01
CA LEU A 14 6.05 3.84 -4.38
C LEU A 14 6.40 4.94 -5.38
N ALA A 15 7.32 4.68 -6.32
CA ALA A 15 7.66 5.63 -7.38
C ALA A 15 6.43 6.04 -8.21
N LEU A 16 5.59 5.09 -8.60
CA LEU A 16 4.34 5.37 -9.33
C LEU A 16 3.34 6.18 -8.49
N ILE A 17 3.28 5.93 -7.18
CA ILE A 17 2.44 6.71 -6.26
C ILE A 17 2.97 8.15 -6.16
N VAL A 18 4.29 8.34 -6.07
CA VAL A 18 4.91 9.67 -6.08
C VAL A 18 4.64 10.40 -7.38
N ASP A 19 4.74 9.73 -8.53
CA ASP A 19 4.45 10.32 -9.85
C ASP A 19 2.97 10.73 -9.97
N SER A 20 2.06 10.09 -9.23
CA SER A 20 0.66 10.52 -9.11
C SER A 20 0.45 11.74 -8.20
N GLY A 21 1.51 12.26 -7.59
CA GLY A 21 1.47 13.31 -6.57
C GLY A 21 1.00 12.82 -5.21
N MET A 22 1.27 11.55 -4.88
CA MET A 22 0.80 10.88 -3.65
C MET A 22 -0.73 10.83 -3.53
N LYS A 23 -1.44 10.63 -4.65
CA LYS A 23 -2.92 10.66 -4.67
C LYS A 23 -3.56 9.35 -5.10
N ARG A 24 -2.84 8.50 -5.83
CA ARG A 24 -3.43 7.30 -6.45
C ARG A 24 -2.47 6.12 -6.37
N PHE A 25 -3.03 4.95 -6.13
CA PHE A 25 -2.36 3.67 -6.40
C PHE A 25 -2.40 3.36 -7.91
N PRO A 26 -1.32 2.81 -8.47
CA PRO A 26 -1.26 2.50 -9.90
C PRO A 26 -2.23 1.35 -10.26
N PRO A 27 -2.69 1.26 -11.53
CA PRO A 27 -3.47 0.13 -12.02
C PRO A 27 -2.81 -1.22 -11.73
N ARG A 28 -3.62 -2.24 -11.45
CA ARG A 28 -3.12 -3.61 -11.25
C ARG A 28 -2.68 -4.22 -12.57
N LEU A 29 -1.76 -5.17 -12.49
CA LEU A 29 -1.37 -5.98 -13.63
C LEU A 29 -2.54 -6.92 -13.99
N PHE A 30 -2.67 -7.31 -15.26
CA PHE A 30 -3.83 -8.07 -15.73
C PHE A 30 -4.03 -9.41 -14.99
N TRP A 31 -2.95 -9.98 -14.43
CA TRP A 31 -2.99 -11.22 -13.65
C TRP A 31 -3.26 -11.01 -12.15
N GLN A 32 -3.37 -9.76 -11.70
CA GLN A 32 -3.64 -9.38 -10.32
C GLN A 32 -5.08 -8.84 -10.23
N PRO A 33 -6.07 -9.71 -9.98
CA PRO A 33 -7.48 -9.35 -10.09
C PRO A 33 -7.98 -8.43 -8.98
N ILE A 34 -7.19 -8.25 -7.92
CA ILE A 34 -7.58 -7.47 -6.74
C ILE A 34 -6.48 -6.50 -6.31
N PHE A 35 -6.92 -5.35 -5.81
CA PHE A 35 -6.19 -4.45 -4.94
C PHE A 35 -6.63 -4.73 -3.49
N TYR A 36 -5.66 -4.92 -2.60
CA TYR A 36 -5.93 -5.36 -1.23
C TYR A 36 -5.22 -4.48 -0.20
N PRO A 37 -5.90 -3.41 0.26
CA PRO A 37 -5.42 -2.65 1.41
C PRO A 37 -5.77 -3.40 2.69
N VAL A 38 -4.89 -3.26 3.69
CA VAL A 38 -5.02 -3.90 5.00
C VAL A 38 -5.50 -2.91 6.05
N LEU A 39 -6.09 -3.43 7.14
CA LEU A 39 -6.77 -2.60 8.14
C LEU A 39 -5.85 -2.13 9.28
N ASN A 40 -4.64 -2.66 9.40
CA ASN A 40 -3.71 -2.31 10.47
C ASN A 40 -2.26 -2.23 10.00
N VAL A 41 -1.49 -1.38 10.68
CA VAL A 41 -0.10 -1.07 10.33
C VAL A 41 0.81 -2.24 10.66
N GLU A 42 0.48 -3.05 11.67
CA GLU A 42 1.25 -4.24 12.08
C GLU A 42 1.30 -5.25 10.94
N TYR A 43 0.14 -5.60 10.37
CA TYR A 43 0.05 -6.53 9.25
C TYR A 43 0.72 -5.96 7.99
N ALA A 44 0.54 -4.66 7.70
CA ALA A 44 1.25 -4.02 6.60
C ALA A 44 2.77 -4.08 6.78
N SER A 45 3.25 -3.90 8.01
CA SER A 45 4.67 -3.97 8.38
C SER A 45 5.21 -5.39 8.17
N GLU A 46 4.48 -6.41 8.63
CA GLU A 46 4.86 -7.82 8.44
C GLU A 46 5.05 -8.17 6.96
N ILE A 47 4.20 -7.64 6.07
CA ILE A 47 4.33 -7.83 4.62
C ILE A 47 5.52 -7.03 4.08
N ALA A 48 5.63 -5.75 4.41
CA ALA A 48 6.70 -4.88 3.90
C ALA A 48 8.09 -5.36 4.33
N GLU A 49 8.24 -5.89 5.55
CA GLU A 49 9.49 -6.46 6.03
C GLU A 49 9.95 -7.69 5.23
N ARG A 50 9.02 -8.46 4.65
CA ARG A 50 9.38 -9.63 3.83
C ARG A 50 10.05 -9.22 2.53
N TRP A 51 9.77 -8.04 2.00
CA TRP A 51 10.45 -7.54 0.81
C TRP A 51 11.92 -7.20 1.02
N ASN A 52 12.38 -7.12 2.28
CA ASN A 52 13.79 -6.95 2.63
C ASN A 52 14.52 -8.28 2.85
N ARG A 53 13.86 -9.42 2.64
CA ARG A 53 14.43 -10.74 2.93
C ARG A 53 15.12 -11.41 1.74
N GLY A 54 15.36 -10.68 0.64
CA GLY A 54 16.36 -11.05 -0.34
C GLY A 54 16.03 -12.30 -1.15
N GLU A 55 14.83 -12.40 -1.72
CA GLU A 55 14.72 -13.16 -2.98
C GLU A 55 15.50 -12.37 -4.04
N GLU A 56 16.26 -13.04 -4.90
CA GLU A 56 17.29 -12.45 -5.79
C GLU A 56 16.77 -11.31 -6.71
N ASP A 57 15.44 -11.14 -6.80
CA ASP A 57 14.71 -10.13 -7.57
C ASP A 57 13.99 -9.06 -6.70
N SER A 58 14.18 -9.05 -5.38
CA SER A 58 13.58 -8.04 -4.50
C SER A 58 14.47 -6.80 -4.39
N ASP A 59 13.89 -5.61 -4.55
CA ASP A 59 14.59 -4.32 -4.49
C ASP A 59 15.14 -3.97 -3.09
N ASP A 60 15.28 -4.95 -2.18
CA ASP A 60 15.82 -4.81 -0.81
C ASP A 60 15.14 -3.67 0.01
N ALA A 61 13.90 -3.29 -0.34
CA ALA A 61 13.15 -2.24 0.35
C ALA A 61 11.64 -2.51 0.39
N GLY A 62 11.01 -2.15 1.51
CA GLY A 62 9.57 -2.19 1.70
C GLY A 62 9.06 -0.94 2.40
N PHE A 63 7.86 -0.51 2.00
CA PHE A 63 7.22 0.70 2.52
C PHE A 63 5.79 0.39 2.92
N VAL A 64 5.30 1.02 3.98
CA VAL A 64 3.89 0.96 4.36
C VAL A 64 3.26 2.30 4.07
N MET A 65 2.33 2.31 3.13
CA MET A 65 1.50 3.46 2.83
C MET A 65 0.32 3.49 3.79
N ALA A 66 -0.07 4.68 4.24
CA ALA A 66 -1.32 4.93 4.93
C ALA A 66 -2.15 5.94 4.15
N PHE A 67 -3.47 5.75 4.16
CA PHE A 67 -4.42 6.62 3.48
C PHE A 67 -5.79 6.46 4.12
N GLU A 68 -6.69 7.40 3.84
CA GLU A 68 -8.02 7.43 4.45
C GLU A 68 -9.11 7.42 3.39
N ILE A 69 -10.21 6.72 3.68
CA ILE A 69 -11.41 6.73 2.85
C ILE A 69 -12.63 7.05 3.72
N PRO A 70 -13.74 7.57 3.15
CA PRO A 70 -14.98 7.75 3.90
C PRO A 70 -15.47 6.44 4.50
N GLU A 71 -15.87 6.47 5.78
CA GLU A 71 -16.38 5.27 6.48
C GLU A 71 -17.58 4.64 5.74
N LYS A 72 -18.42 5.48 5.12
CA LYS A 72 -19.56 5.02 4.31
C LYS A 72 -19.15 4.24 3.05
N TYR A 73 -17.99 4.58 2.47
CA TYR A 73 -17.46 3.86 1.32
C TYR A 73 -16.80 2.55 1.77
N PHE A 74 -16.03 2.59 2.86
CA PHE A 74 -15.45 1.41 3.49
C PHE A 74 -16.49 0.31 3.79
N GLN A 75 -17.66 0.68 4.31
CA GLN A 75 -18.75 -0.25 4.64
C GLN A 75 -19.33 -1.03 3.45
N GLN A 76 -18.98 -0.67 2.22
CA GLN A 76 -19.38 -1.42 1.02
C GLN A 76 -18.52 -2.66 0.79
N PHE A 77 -17.35 -2.75 1.43
CA PHE A 77 -16.42 -3.86 1.29
C PHE A 77 -16.56 -4.84 2.46
N GLN A 78 -16.45 -6.13 2.14
CA GLN A 78 -16.32 -7.16 3.15
C GLN A 78 -14.87 -7.22 3.65
N VAL A 79 -14.68 -7.14 4.97
CA VAL A 79 -13.39 -7.41 5.60
C VAL A 79 -13.11 -8.90 5.55
N GLN A 80 -11.98 -9.27 4.96
CA GLN A 80 -11.46 -10.63 4.90
C GLN A 80 -10.39 -10.79 5.97
N THR A 81 -10.38 -11.92 6.66
CA THR A 81 -9.29 -12.31 7.57
C THR A 81 -8.50 -13.43 6.92
N VAL A 82 -7.21 -13.20 6.65
CA VAL A 82 -6.33 -14.14 5.94
C VAL A 82 -5.21 -14.63 6.84
N GLY A 83 -5.33 -15.85 7.37
CA GLY A 83 -4.32 -16.40 8.27
C GLY A 83 -4.60 -16.05 9.73
N LEU A 84 -3.82 -15.14 10.32
CA LEU A 84 -4.00 -14.76 11.73
C LEU A 84 -5.17 -13.81 11.93
N ASP A 85 -5.72 -13.75 13.14
CA ASP A 85 -6.93 -12.95 13.44
C ASP A 85 -6.77 -11.46 13.11
N HIS A 86 -5.55 -10.91 13.21
CA HIS A 86 -5.25 -9.52 12.87
C HIS A 86 -4.91 -9.30 11.40
N HIS A 87 -4.83 -10.33 10.57
CA HIS A 87 -4.54 -10.22 9.14
C HIS A 87 -5.81 -9.86 8.38
N GLN A 88 -6.27 -8.64 8.57
CA GLN A 88 -7.50 -8.13 7.97
C GLN A 88 -7.22 -7.27 6.74
N GLU A 89 -7.92 -7.57 5.66
CA GLU A 89 -7.80 -6.87 4.38
C GLU A 89 -9.14 -6.68 3.66
N LEU A 90 -9.17 -5.72 2.74
CA LEU A 90 -10.27 -5.57 1.78
C LEU A 90 -9.87 -6.21 0.45
N TRP A 91 -10.83 -6.74 -0.29
CA TRP A 91 -10.61 -7.15 -1.67
C TRP A 91 -11.37 -6.22 -2.61
N VAL A 92 -10.64 -5.26 -3.18
CA VAL A 92 -11.17 -4.31 -4.16
C VAL A 92 -10.87 -4.87 -5.55
N PRO A 93 -11.87 -5.13 -6.40
CA PRO A 93 -11.62 -5.57 -7.76
C PRO A 93 -10.78 -4.56 -8.54
N ASP A 94 -9.89 -5.03 -9.41
CA ASP A 94 -9.00 -4.19 -10.22
C ASP A 94 -9.75 -3.10 -11.02
N HIS A 95 -10.89 -3.43 -11.61
CA HIS A 95 -11.74 -2.49 -12.35
C HIS A 95 -12.39 -1.41 -11.46
N GLN A 96 -12.47 -1.61 -10.14
CA GLN A 96 -12.95 -0.62 -9.18
C GLN A 96 -11.83 0.24 -8.60
N LEU A 97 -10.55 -0.07 -8.85
CA LEU A 97 -9.43 0.66 -8.27
C LEU A 97 -9.42 2.15 -8.64
N SER A 98 -9.89 2.51 -9.84
CA SER A 98 -10.00 3.91 -10.22
C SER A 98 -10.98 4.67 -9.32
N GLU A 99 -12.17 4.11 -9.09
CA GLU A 99 -13.17 4.67 -8.18
C GLU A 99 -12.66 4.70 -6.75
N PHE A 100 -12.02 3.62 -6.31
CA PHE A 100 -11.42 3.53 -4.99
C PHE A 100 -10.39 4.64 -4.75
N ASN A 101 -9.52 4.91 -5.73
CA ASN A 101 -8.56 6.02 -5.67
C ASN A 101 -9.25 7.38 -5.54
N ASP A 102 -10.41 7.57 -6.17
CA ASP A 102 -11.16 8.83 -6.06
C ASP A 102 -11.79 9.04 -4.68
N GLN A 103 -11.85 7.97 -3.85
CA GLN A 103 -12.32 8.03 -2.46
C GLN A 103 -11.19 8.30 -1.45
N ILE A 104 -9.93 8.35 -1.88
CA ILE A 104 -8.82 8.68 -0.99
C ILE A 104 -8.90 10.14 -0.56
N VAL A 105 -8.89 10.37 0.75
CA VAL A 105 -8.95 11.69 1.39
C VAL A 105 -7.55 12.09 1.83
N ASP A 106 -7.19 13.36 1.59
CA ASP A 106 -5.92 13.98 1.97
C ASP A 106 -4.64 13.29 1.45
N GLY A 107 -4.81 12.38 0.48
CA GLY A 107 -3.73 11.69 -0.22
C GLY A 107 -3.19 10.47 0.52
N ILE A 108 -2.07 9.97 0.01
CA ILE A 108 -1.35 8.81 0.51
C ILE A 108 -0.09 9.32 1.21
N ARG A 109 0.25 8.75 2.35
CA ARG A 109 1.49 9.07 3.09
C ARG A 109 2.31 7.82 3.38
N VAL A 110 3.60 8.02 3.56
CA VAL A 110 4.49 6.96 4.04
C VAL A 110 4.35 6.86 5.56
N GLU A 111 3.90 5.71 6.05
CA GLU A 111 3.71 5.45 7.48
C GLU A 111 4.94 4.76 8.09
N LYS A 112 5.52 3.79 7.36
CA LYS A 112 6.77 3.12 7.77
C LYS A 112 7.65 2.81 6.57
N THR A 113 8.95 2.75 6.83
CA THR A 113 9.98 2.41 5.86
C THR A 113 10.84 1.28 6.41
N PHE A 114 11.10 0.28 5.58
CA PHE A 114 11.98 -0.83 5.88
C PHE A 114 13.02 -0.86 4.76
N LEU A 115 14.23 -0.34 5.02
CA LEU A 115 15.28 -0.27 4.02
C LEU A 115 16.35 -1.33 4.29
N GLY A 116 16.65 -2.15 3.30
CA GLY A 116 17.78 -3.07 3.31
C GLY A 116 19.11 -2.31 3.31
N ARG A 117 20.16 -2.95 3.82
CA ARG A 117 21.48 -2.30 4.02
C ARG A 117 22.13 -1.79 2.74
N LYS A 118 21.79 -2.38 1.58
CA LYS A 118 22.35 -2.03 0.28
C LYS A 118 21.40 -1.18 -0.57
N PHE A 119 20.18 -0.93 -0.09
CA PHE A 119 19.20 -0.18 -0.86
C PHE A 119 19.61 1.30 -0.93
N VAL A 120 19.77 1.79 -2.15
CA VAL A 120 19.99 3.21 -2.43
C VAL A 120 18.66 3.82 -2.78
N VAL A 121 18.16 4.70 -1.92
CA VAL A 121 16.90 5.41 -2.13
C VAL A 121 16.97 6.22 -3.43
N PRO A 122 16.10 5.92 -4.42
CA PRO A 122 16.00 6.72 -5.63
C PRO A 122 15.56 8.17 -5.35
N ASP A 123 16.07 9.13 -6.11
CA ASP A 123 15.81 10.55 -5.89
C ASP A 123 14.32 10.92 -5.98
N ASN A 124 13.57 10.24 -6.83
CA ASN A 124 12.14 10.50 -7.01
C ASN A 124 11.33 10.16 -5.74
N ILE A 125 11.68 9.11 -5.00
CA ILE A 125 10.97 8.75 -3.76
C ILE A 125 11.57 9.41 -2.51
N LYS A 126 12.78 9.96 -2.60
CA LYS A 126 13.50 10.53 -1.45
C LYS A 126 12.73 11.64 -0.75
N SER A 127 11.94 12.42 -1.50
CA SER A 127 11.15 13.55 -0.98
C SER A 127 10.04 13.14 -0.02
N VAL A 128 9.61 11.87 -0.04
CA VAL A 128 8.49 11.37 0.78
C VAL A 128 8.93 10.46 1.93
N LEU A 129 10.23 10.25 2.11
CA LEU A 129 10.82 9.42 3.18
C LEU A 129 11.43 10.22 4.34
N SER A 130 11.28 11.56 4.33
CA SER A 130 11.92 12.48 5.27
C SER A 130 11.23 12.57 6.63
#